data_AF-A0A497I0W3-F1
#
_entry.id   AF-A0A497I0W3-F1
#
_cell.length_a   1.000
_cell.length_b   1.000
_cell.length_c   1.000
_cell.angle_alpha   90.00
_cell.angle_beta   90.00
_cell.angle_gamma   90.00
#
_symmetry.space_group_name_H-M   'P 1'
#
loop_
_entity.id
_entity.type
_entity.pdbx_description
1 polymer ?
#
loop_
_entity_poly.entity_id
_entity_poly.type
_entity_poly.pdbx_seq_one_letter_code
_entity_poly.pdbx_strand_id
1 'polypeptide(L)'
;MRAILEARGIAHDRTKFLAIEFDGFVKAWPKFKEANYGSPEYQECVDMIRPSIDHHHANNRHHTAFHKNGFSDMNLFDILEMLADWEAASRRNPDLPFADSLLKAFERYSIPPNVQKHIIATLKYLKWI
;
A
#
# COMPACT_ATOMS: atom_id res chain seq x y z
N MET A 1 -22.28 -10.79 -2.62
CA MET A 1 -21.20 -9.88 -3.08
C MET A 1 -21.19 -8.56 -2.32
N ARG A 2 -22.29 -7.78 -2.29
CA ARG A 2 -22.36 -6.49 -1.57
C ARG A 2 -21.84 -6.53 -0.12
N ALA A 3 -22.41 -7.40 0.72
CA ALA A 3 -22.00 -7.53 2.13
C ALA A 3 -20.51 -7.86 2.30
N ILE A 4 -19.93 -8.61 1.36
CA ILE A 4 -18.49 -8.92 1.37
C ILE A 4 -17.69 -7.65 1.11
N LEU A 5 -18.04 -6.88 0.07
CA LEU A 5 -17.33 -5.64 -0.25
C LEU A 5 -17.43 -4.60 0.87
N GLU A 6 -18.61 -4.48 1.51
CA GLU A 6 -18.80 -3.60 2.67
C GLU A 6 -17.92 -4.03 3.85
N ALA A 7 -17.92 -5.33 4.19
CA ALA A 7 -17.08 -5.84 5.26
C ALA A 7 -15.59 -5.61 5.00
N ARG A 8 -15.16 -5.74 3.74
CA ARG A 8 -13.78 -5.48 3.33
C ARG A 8 -13.41 -4.01 3.45
N GLY A 9 -14.26 -3.11 2.98
CA GLY A 9 -14.03 -1.66 3.12
C GLY A 9 -13.92 -1.23 4.58
N ILE A 10 -14.72 -1.82 5.48
CA ILE A 10 -14.62 -1.57 6.92
C ILE A 10 -13.32 -2.13 7.51
N ALA A 11 -12.90 -3.32 7.06
CA ALA A 11 -11.73 -4.00 7.62
C ALA A 11 -10.40 -3.46 7.10
N HIS A 12 -10.36 -2.95 5.86
CA HIS A 12 -9.17 -2.58 5.08
C HIS A 12 -8.10 -1.84 5.90
N ASP A 13 -8.52 -0.87 6.71
CA ASP A 13 -7.64 -0.01 7.50
C ASP A 13 -8.01 0.03 8.99
N ARG A 14 -8.83 -0.92 9.45
CA ARG A 14 -9.38 -0.87 10.81
C ARG A 14 -8.28 -0.86 11.88
N THR A 15 -7.14 -1.49 11.60
CA THR A 15 -6.01 -1.55 12.52
C THR A 15 -5.32 -0.20 12.71
N LYS A 16 -5.48 0.76 11.77
CA LYS A 16 -4.91 2.12 11.87
C LYS A 16 -5.46 2.92 13.06
N PHE A 17 -6.58 2.48 13.65
CA PHE A 17 -7.17 3.08 14.86
C PHE A 17 -6.62 2.48 16.16
N LEU A 18 -5.79 1.43 16.10
CA LEU A 18 -5.09 0.90 17.26
C LEU A 18 -3.89 1.79 17.58
N ALA A 19 -3.58 1.98 18.86
CA ALA A 19 -2.49 2.86 19.32
C ALA A 19 -1.13 2.52 18.66
N ILE A 20 -0.84 1.23 18.46
CA ILE A 20 0.40 0.76 17.82
C ILE A 20 0.58 1.32 16.40
N GLU A 21 -0.51 1.52 15.64
CA GLU A 21 -0.46 2.09 14.31
C GLU A 21 -0.70 3.60 14.34
N PHE A 22 -1.77 4.04 15.00
CA PHE A 22 -2.18 5.44 15.03
C PHE A 22 -1.05 6.36 15.50
N ASP A 23 -0.47 6.07 16.66
CA ASP A 23 0.56 6.93 17.27
C ASP A 23 1.84 6.95 16.40
N GLY A 24 2.19 5.81 15.81
CA GLY A 24 3.33 5.69 14.89
C GLY A 24 3.11 6.53 13.63
N PHE A 25 2.01 6.31 12.92
CA PHE A 25 1.72 7.05 11.69
C PHE A 25 1.56 8.55 11.93
N VAL A 26 0.91 8.98 13.02
CA VAL A 26 0.82 10.40 13.40
C VAL A 26 2.20 11.01 13.62
N LYS A 27 3.09 10.31 14.33
CA LYS A 27 4.48 10.74 14.55
C LYS A 27 5.27 10.86 13.25
N ALA A 28 5.10 9.92 12.31
CA ALA A 28 5.85 9.91 11.06
C ALA A 28 5.26 10.78 9.95
N TRP A 29 3.99 11.14 10.06
CA TRP A 29 3.23 11.86 9.03
C TRP A 29 3.94 13.12 8.49
N PRO A 30 4.55 14.00 9.31
CA PRO A 30 5.23 15.18 8.79
C PRO A 30 6.42 14.84 7.88
N LYS A 31 7.19 13.79 8.20
CA LYS A 31 8.34 13.37 7.41
C LYS A 31 7.93 12.63 6.13
N PHE A 32 6.89 11.79 6.20
CA PHE A 32 6.40 11.07 5.03
C PHE A 32 5.93 11.99 3.89
N LYS A 33 5.47 13.21 4.19
CA LYS A 33 5.08 14.21 3.19
C LYS A 33 6.24 14.77 2.37
N GLU A 34 7.44 14.70 2.92
CA GLU A 34 8.64 15.25 2.29
C GLU A 34 9.47 14.14 1.62
N ALA A 35 8.99 12.90 1.64
CA ALA A 35 9.76 11.73 1.25
C ALA A 35 9.11 11.01 0.05
N ASN A 36 9.81 11.01 -1.08
CA ASN A 36 9.37 10.28 -2.27
C ASN A 36 9.46 8.76 -2.05
N TYR A 37 8.46 8.01 -2.51
CA TYR A 37 8.47 6.54 -2.39
C TYR A 37 9.76 5.91 -2.91
N GLY A 38 10.37 5.06 -2.06
CA GLY A 38 11.61 4.34 -2.38
C GLY A 38 12.88 5.19 -2.33
N SER A 39 12.82 6.43 -1.83
CA SER A 39 14.00 7.23 -1.46
C SER A 39 14.60 6.77 -0.11
N PRO A 40 15.86 7.14 0.19
CA PRO A 40 16.42 6.96 1.52
C PRO A 40 15.59 7.62 2.62
N GLU A 41 15.07 8.82 2.39
CA GLU A 41 14.25 9.58 3.35
C GLU A 41 12.93 8.85 3.63
N TYR A 42 12.34 8.22 2.61
CA TYR A 42 11.15 7.38 2.78
C TYR A 42 11.48 6.15 3.62
N GLN A 43 12.63 5.52 3.38
CA GLN A 43 13.06 4.37 4.15
C GLN A 43 13.31 4.73 5.63
N GLU A 44 13.90 5.89 5.91
CA GLU A 44 14.04 6.40 7.29
C GLU A 44 12.69 6.59 7.98
N CYS A 45 11.67 7.08 7.25
CA CYS A 45 10.31 7.21 7.79
C CYS A 45 9.73 5.84 8.15
N VAL A 46 9.92 4.84 7.28
CA VAL A 46 9.47 3.47 7.53
C VAL A 46 10.19 2.87 8.73
N ASP A 47 11.52 3.03 8.84
CA ASP A 47 12.32 2.49 9.94
C ASP A 47 11.96 3.11 11.28
N MET A 48 11.65 4.42 11.31
CA MET A 48 11.24 5.13 12.52
C MET A 48 9.96 4.55 13.16
N ILE A 49 9.07 3.98 12.36
CA ILE A 49 7.79 3.41 12.81
C ILE A 49 7.63 1.94 12.40
N ARG A 50 8.75 1.22 12.28
CA ARG A 50 8.80 -0.18 11.85
C ARG A 50 7.75 -1.05 12.56
N PRO A 51 7.55 -0.99 13.90
CA PRO A 51 6.52 -1.79 14.56
C PRO A 51 5.09 -1.52 14.06
N SER A 52 4.76 -0.26 13.75
CA SER A 52 3.46 0.13 13.20
C SER A 52 3.28 -0.41 11.78
N ILE A 53 4.33 -0.31 10.95
CA ILE A 53 4.33 -0.81 9.57
C ILE A 53 4.16 -2.33 9.55
N ASP A 54 4.95 -3.03 10.37
CA ASP A 54 4.93 -4.50 10.41
C ASP A 54 3.58 -5.01 10.95
N HIS A 55 3.02 -4.36 11.97
CA HIS A 55 1.68 -4.65 12.45
C HIS A 55 0.62 -4.44 11.35
N HIS A 56 0.67 -3.31 10.64
CA HIS A 56 -0.26 -3.01 9.55
C HIS A 56 -0.19 -4.05 8.42
N HIS A 57 1.04 -4.38 7.98
CA HIS A 57 1.29 -5.31 6.90
C HIS A 57 0.91 -6.75 7.26
N ALA A 58 1.09 -7.17 8.53
CA ALA A 58 0.76 -8.51 8.98
C ALA A 58 -0.74 -8.74 9.25
N ASN A 59 -1.51 -7.67 9.50
CA ASN A 59 -2.92 -7.78 9.88
C ASN A 59 -3.91 -7.39 8.78
N ASN A 60 -3.45 -6.84 7.66
CA ASN A 60 -4.32 -6.43 6.56
C ASN A 60 -4.01 -7.19 5.27
N ARG A 61 -5.01 -7.95 4.80
CA ARG A 61 -4.87 -8.91 3.68
C ARG A 61 -4.46 -8.32 2.33
N HIS A 62 -4.59 -7.01 2.15
CA HIS A 62 -4.15 -6.33 0.94
C HIS A 62 -2.63 -6.11 0.89
N HIS A 63 -1.89 -6.45 1.95
CA HIS A 63 -0.43 -6.50 1.95
C HIS A 63 0.09 -7.91 1.70
N THR A 64 1.18 -8.02 0.94
CA THR A 64 1.80 -9.33 0.66
C THR A 64 2.27 -10.05 1.93
N ALA A 65 2.71 -9.31 2.95
CA ALA A 65 3.22 -9.87 4.21
C ALA A 65 2.15 -10.54 5.08
N PHE A 66 0.86 -10.26 4.84
CA PHE A 66 -0.25 -10.99 5.46
C PHE A 66 -0.28 -12.46 4.98
N HIS A 67 0.22 -12.71 3.77
CA HIS A 67 0.12 -14.00 3.10
C HIS A 67 1.42 -14.79 3.18
N LYS A 68 1.29 -16.11 3.31
CA LYS A 68 2.44 -17.02 3.42
C LYS A 68 3.30 -17.03 2.16
N ASN A 69 2.68 -17.02 0.97
CA ASN A 69 3.38 -17.01 -0.31
C ASN A 69 3.36 -15.62 -0.99
N GLY A 70 3.17 -14.55 -0.20
CA GLY A 70 3.17 -13.18 -0.68
C GLY A 70 2.07 -12.89 -1.69
N PHE A 71 2.45 -12.23 -2.79
CA PHE A 71 1.51 -11.83 -3.84
C PHE A 71 0.71 -13.00 -4.45
N SER A 72 1.28 -14.21 -4.47
CA SER A 72 0.64 -15.38 -5.10
C SER A 72 -0.64 -15.85 -4.41
N ASP A 73 -0.81 -15.51 -3.12
CA ASP A 73 -2.01 -15.86 -2.34
C ASP A 73 -3.08 -14.75 -2.37
N MET A 74 -2.76 -13.58 -2.93
CA MET A 74 -3.70 -12.44 -3.02
C MET A 74 -4.78 -12.73 -4.05
N ASN A 75 -6.04 -12.42 -3.71
CA ASN A 75 -7.13 -12.42 -4.68
C ASN A 75 -7.30 -11.04 -5.35
N LEU A 76 -8.16 -10.95 -6.35
CA LEU A 76 -8.36 -9.70 -7.10
C LEU A 76 -8.80 -8.51 -6.23
N PHE A 77 -9.55 -8.77 -5.14
CA PHE A 77 -9.94 -7.71 -4.21
C PHE A 77 -8.78 -7.23 -3.34
N ASP A 78 -7.86 -8.13 -2.94
CA ASP A 78 -6.62 -7.72 -2.25
C ASP A 78 -5.79 -6.79 -3.13
N ILE A 79 -5.64 -7.16 -4.40
CA ILE A 79 -4.85 -6.38 -5.35
C ILE A 79 -5.51 -5.01 -5.53
N LEU A 80 -6.83 -4.94 -5.70
CA LEU A 80 -7.53 -3.66 -5.84
C LEU A 80 -7.38 -2.76 -4.60
N GLU A 81 -7.49 -3.33 -3.41
CA GLU A 81 -7.30 -2.62 -2.13
C GLU A 81 -5.86 -2.15 -1.94
N MET A 82 -4.87 -2.98 -2.31
CA MET A 82 -3.46 -2.61 -2.29
C MET A 82 -3.20 -1.41 -3.20
N LEU A 83 -3.80 -1.39 -4.40
CA LEU A 83 -3.68 -0.27 -5.33
C LEU A 83 -4.32 1.01 -4.79
N ALA A 84 -5.44 0.91 -4.06
CA ALA A 84 -6.05 2.06 -3.40
C ALA A 84 -5.11 2.66 -2.34
N ASP A 85 -4.43 1.80 -1.58
CA ASP A 85 -3.42 2.20 -0.61
C ASP A 85 -2.23 2.90 -1.28
N TRP A 86 -1.74 2.35 -2.39
CA TRP A 86 -0.62 2.93 -3.14
C TRP A 86 -0.99 4.27 -3.77
N GLU A 87 -2.18 4.38 -4.34
CA GLU A 87 -2.67 5.63 -4.92
C GLU A 87 -2.80 6.71 -3.83
N ALA A 88 -3.46 6.39 -2.71
CA ALA A 88 -3.59 7.31 -1.58
C ALA A 88 -2.23 7.71 -1.01
N ALA A 89 -1.27 6.77 -0.95
CA ALA A 89 0.08 7.04 -0.52
C ALA A 89 0.84 7.98 -1.47
N SER A 90 0.67 7.78 -2.77
CA SER A 90 1.35 8.54 -3.83
C SER A 90 0.98 10.02 -3.84
N ARG A 91 -0.23 10.38 -3.39
CA ARG A 91 -0.70 11.78 -3.28
C ARG A 91 0.14 12.63 -2.33
N ARG A 92 0.97 12.00 -1.49
CA ARG A 92 1.85 12.66 -0.54
C ARG A 92 3.27 12.83 -1.06
N ASN A 93 3.61 12.24 -2.21
CA ASN A 93 4.93 12.37 -2.80
C ASN A 93 5.11 13.81 -3.30
N PRO A 94 6.19 14.51 -2.92
CA PRO A 94 6.40 15.88 -3.38
C PRO A 94 6.63 15.98 -4.89
N ASP A 95 7.42 15.06 -5.47
CA ASP A 95 7.90 15.18 -6.85
C ASP A 95 7.88 13.87 -7.65
N LEU A 96 7.17 12.84 -7.16
CA LEU A 96 7.11 11.52 -7.81
C LEU A 96 5.67 11.16 -8.21
N PRO A 97 5.34 11.23 -9.52
CA PRO A 97 4.05 10.77 -10.03
C PRO A 97 3.77 9.31 -9.67
N PHE A 98 2.49 8.98 -9.45
CA PHE A 98 2.10 7.62 -9.09
C PHE A 98 2.57 6.58 -10.11
N ALA A 99 2.41 6.86 -11.41
CA ALA A 99 2.84 5.97 -12.49
C ALA A 99 4.32 5.59 -12.40
N ASP A 100 5.17 6.55 -12.03
CA ASP A 100 6.63 6.37 -11.97
C ASP A 100 7.05 5.55 -10.74
N SER A 101 6.21 5.50 -9.71
CA SER A 101 6.43 4.66 -8.53
C SER A 101 6.13 3.17 -8.75
N LEU A 102 5.32 2.85 -9.78
CA LEU A 102 4.81 1.49 -9.99
C LEU A 102 5.91 0.48 -10.30
N LEU A 103 6.94 0.86 -11.08
CA LEU A 103 8.01 -0.08 -11.44
C LEU A 103 8.75 -0.59 -10.18
N LYS A 104 9.08 0.33 -9.27
CA LYS A 104 9.71 0.01 -7.98
C LYS A 104 8.78 -0.81 -7.09
N ALA A 105 7.48 -0.50 -7.08
CA ALA A 105 6.51 -1.26 -6.30
C ALA A 105 6.34 -2.70 -6.84
N PHE A 106 6.29 -2.86 -8.16
CA PHE A 106 6.18 -4.18 -8.81
C PHE A 106 7.39 -5.06 -8.51
N GLU A 107 8.60 -4.50 -8.54
CA GLU A 107 9.82 -5.19 -8.14
C GLU A 107 9.77 -5.57 -6.65
N ARG A 108 9.49 -4.59 -5.77
CA ARG A 108 9.46 -4.78 -4.31
C ARG A 108 8.49 -5.90 -3.88
N TYR A 109 7.34 -5.99 -4.52
CA TYR A 109 6.29 -6.94 -4.15
C TYR A 109 6.24 -8.17 -5.07
N SER A 110 7.25 -8.37 -5.93
CA SER A 110 7.38 -9.52 -6.83
C SER A 110 6.14 -9.74 -7.71
N ILE A 111 5.57 -8.66 -8.24
CA ILE A 111 4.34 -8.73 -9.05
C ILE A 111 4.66 -9.31 -10.44
N PRO A 112 3.99 -10.40 -10.89
CA PRO A 112 4.27 -11.02 -12.18
C PRO A 112 4.02 -10.09 -13.38
N PRO A 113 4.83 -10.14 -14.45
CA PRO A 113 4.73 -9.22 -15.59
C PRO A 113 3.35 -9.16 -16.28
N ASN A 114 2.63 -10.27 -16.36
CA ASN A 114 1.26 -10.28 -16.90
C ASN A 114 0.29 -9.53 -15.98
N VAL A 115 0.44 -9.66 -14.66
CA VAL A 115 -0.41 -8.96 -13.69
C VAL A 115 -0.11 -7.47 -13.67
N GLN A 116 1.17 -7.06 -13.82
CA GLN A 116 1.54 -5.65 -13.98
C GLN A 116 0.78 -4.98 -15.14
N LYS A 117 0.62 -5.67 -16.28
CA LYS A 117 -0.16 -5.15 -17.44
C LYS A 117 -1.63 -4.94 -17.09
N HIS A 118 -2.24 -5.87 -16.35
CA HIS A 118 -3.63 -5.74 -15.90
C HIS A 118 -3.79 -4.61 -14.87
N ILE A 119 -2.84 -4.45 -13.96
CA ILE A 119 -2.81 -3.33 -13.01
C ILE A 119 -2.77 -2.01 -13.79
N ILE A 120 -1.82 -1.84 -14.72
CA ILE A 120 -1.67 -0.61 -15.52
C ILE A 120 -2.95 -0.31 -16.30
N ALA A 121 -3.55 -1.31 -16.95
CA ALA A 121 -4.81 -1.14 -17.67
C ALA A 121 -5.96 -0.69 -16.75
N THR A 122 -6.03 -1.26 -15.54
CA THR A 122 -7.03 -0.91 -14.53
C THR A 122 -6.84 0.50 -14.00
N LEU A 123 -5.61 0.89 -13.67
CA LEU A 123 -5.29 2.24 -13.20
C LEU A 123 -5.61 3.31 -14.24
N LYS A 124 -5.33 3.05 -15.52
CA LYS A 124 -5.74 3.92 -16.65
C LYS A 124 -7.26 4.03 -16.77
N TYR A 125 -7.98 2.91 -16.65
CA TYR A 125 -9.45 2.91 -16.68
C TYR A 125 -10.04 3.75 -15.54
N LEU A 126 -9.45 3.64 -14.34
CA LEU A 126 -9.84 4.43 -13.16
C LEU A 126 -9.37 5.89 -13.22
N LYS A 127 -8.53 6.25 -14.20
CA LYS A 127 -7.88 7.58 -14.34
C LYS A 127 -7.01 7.93 -13.14
N TRP A 128 -6.35 6.94 -12.54
CA TRP A 128 -5.36 7.14 -11.48
C TRP A 128 -3.96 7.40 -12.05
N ILE A 129 -3.73 6.99 -13.29
CA ILE A 129 -2.53 7.27 -14.10
C ILE A 129 -2.93 7.55 -15.55
#